data_AF-A0A9W8MRB4-F1
#
_entry.id   AF-A0A9W8MRB4-F1
#
_cell.length_a   1.000
_cell.length_b   1.000
_cell.length_c   1.000
_cell.angle_alpha   90.00
_cell.angle_beta   90.00
_cell.angle_gamma   90.00
#
_symmetry.space_group_name_H-M   'P 1'
#
loop_
_entity.id
_entity.type
_entity.pdbx_description
1 polymer ?
#
loop_
_entity_poly.entity_id
_entity_poly.type
_entity_poly.pdbx_seq_one_letter_code
_entity_poly.pdbx_strand_id
1 'polypeptide(L)'
;MVDNPQIGPYSPSTLSRCPLPPKLRAINLVLDEELYHSISDIDDSTYFYFQDQNRRSASSDTNDSKYTTTIHDIPPLSRPPSSLEEDRRNEHLIHGMRLLMTARDRVLTLSEQRMLAPIITDLAASKIITSTDLTHIIAYNPTIAHPLLVSLLTNTNPDNNNPRPFIDILPFLPPTLPTFDLYGRLLRDQTQVTVPGFSTVADLVLLEVLGRFIHECINWIDRAEREERNGNISDDRVAKGIQNLCRFYASLIKLRLVDPACDADSTEMAHFTLAHSRFEEANALYRIIATSRF
;
A
#
# COMPACT_ATOMS: atom_id res chain seq x y z
N MET A 1 -51.91 -1.97 35.42
CA MET A 1 -50.50 -2.08 35.81
C MET A 1 -49.67 -1.75 34.59
N VAL A 2 -48.98 -0.63 34.68
CA VAL A 2 -48.03 -0.14 33.69
C VAL A 2 -46.74 -0.91 33.92
N ASP A 3 -46.22 -1.59 32.89
CA ASP A 3 -44.81 -1.96 32.85
C ASP A 3 -44.26 -1.49 31.50
N ASN A 4 -43.60 -0.35 31.60
CA ASN A 4 -42.86 0.32 30.55
C ASN A 4 -41.49 -0.38 30.43
N PRO A 5 -41.15 -1.07 29.33
CA PRO A 5 -39.80 -1.61 29.18
C PRO A 5 -38.85 -0.48 28.81
N GLN A 6 -37.88 -0.29 29.70
CA GLN A 6 -36.85 0.74 29.67
C GLN A 6 -36.07 0.75 28.36
N ILE A 7 -35.94 1.96 27.81
CA ILE A 7 -34.89 2.36 26.87
C ILE A 7 -33.56 2.30 27.64
N GLY A 8 -32.83 1.20 27.44
CA GLY A 8 -31.43 1.00 27.80
C GLY A 8 -30.68 0.50 26.55
N PRO A 9 -29.34 0.64 26.48
CA PRO A 9 -28.60 0.54 25.23
C PRO A 9 -28.74 -0.85 24.63
N TYR A 10 -29.35 -0.91 23.43
CA TYR A 10 -29.46 -2.15 22.67
C TYR A 10 -28.05 -2.69 22.38
N SER A 11 -27.71 -3.81 23.03
CA SER A 11 -26.50 -4.57 22.72
C SER A 11 -26.57 -5.08 21.27
N PRO A 12 -25.49 -5.02 20.47
CA PRO A 12 -25.47 -5.45 19.06
C PRO A 12 -26.02 -6.85 18.79
N SER A 13 -26.00 -7.72 19.81
CA SER A 13 -26.52 -9.09 19.78
C SER A 13 -28.06 -9.21 19.80
N THR A 14 -28.80 -8.12 20.05
CA THR A 14 -30.28 -8.13 20.01
C THR A 14 -30.88 -7.75 18.65
N LEU A 15 -30.14 -7.02 17.81
CA LEU A 15 -30.57 -6.68 16.44
C LEU A 15 -30.49 -7.88 15.48
N SER A 16 -29.58 -8.83 15.73
CA SER A 16 -29.32 -9.94 14.80
C SER A 16 -30.28 -11.13 14.93
N ARG A 17 -31.22 -11.11 15.90
CA ARG A 17 -32.13 -12.24 16.18
C ARG A 17 -33.62 -11.91 16.05
N CYS A 18 -33.98 -10.69 15.68
CA CYS A 18 -35.36 -10.39 15.31
C CYS A 18 -35.65 -11.00 13.93
N PRO A 19 -36.64 -11.91 13.79
CA PRO A 19 -37.03 -12.44 12.49
C PRO A 19 -37.50 -11.27 11.62
N LEU A 20 -36.89 -11.15 10.44
CA LEU A 20 -37.21 -10.11 9.46
C LEU A 20 -38.74 -10.00 9.28
N PRO A 21 -39.31 -8.78 9.31
CA PRO A 21 -40.71 -8.56 9.02
C PRO A 21 -41.09 -9.26 7.71
N PRO A 22 -42.29 -9.87 7.59
CA PRO A 22 -42.64 -10.71 6.44
C PRO A 22 -42.50 -9.98 5.10
N LYS A 23 -42.65 -8.65 5.07
CA LYS A 23 -42.48 -7.80 3.88
C LYS A 23 -41.01 -7.63 3.42
N LEU A 24 -40.03 -7.92 4.27
CA LEU A 24 -38.58 -7.80 3.99
C LEU A 24 -37.89 -9.16 3.84
N ARG A 25 -38.65 -10.25 3.79
CA ARG A 25 -38.09 -11.58 3.48
C ARG A 25 -37.72 -11.62 2.01
N ALA A 26 -36.56 -12.21 1.70
CA ALA A 26 -36.04 -12.32 0.34
C ALA A 26 -37.04 -12.94 -0.66
N ILE A 27 -37.96 -13.80 -0.20
CA ILE A 27 -38.99 -14.43 -1.04
C ILE A 27 -40.00 -13.44 -1.62
N ASN A 28 -40.14 -12.27 -0.99
CA ASN A 28 -41.08 -11.21 -1.37
C ASN A 28 -40.39 -10.05 -2.12
N LEU A 29 -39.08 -10.15 -2.37
CA LEU A 29 -38.35 -9.22 -3.20
C LEU A 29 -38.44 -9.71 -4.65
N VAL A 30 -39.38 -9.12 -5.40
CA VAL A 30 -39.45 -9.29 -6.86
C VAL A 30 -38.46 -8.31 -7.47
N LEU A 31 -37.45 -8.85 -8.17
CA LEU A 31 -36.56 -8.05 -9.00
C LEU A 31 -37.28 -7.79 -10.31
N ASP A 32 -37.59 -6.53 -10.59
CA ASP A 32 -38.24 -6.13 -11.84
C ASP A 32 -37.18 -6.11 -12.95
N GLU A 33 -37.15 -7.18 -13.75
CA GLU A 33 -36.13 -7.42 -14.80
C GLU A 33 -36.19 -6.38 -15.93
N GLU A 34 -37.30 -5.66 -16.09
CA GLU A 34 -37.43 -4.57 -17.07
C GLU A 34 -36.57 -3.34 -16.72
N LEU A 35 -36.15 -3.20 -15.45
CA LEU A 35 -35.34 -2.06 -15.02
C LEU A 35 -33.86 -2.18 -15.43
N TYR A 36 -33.34 -3.40 -15.62
CA TYR A 36 -31.93 -3.61 -15.95
C TYR A 36 -31.59 -3.32 -17.41
N HIS A 37 -32.57 -3.36 -18.31
CA HIS A 37 -32.34 -3.08 -19.73
C HIS A 37 -32.31 -1.57 -20.07
N SER A 38 -32.81 -0.70 -19.17
CA SER A 38 -32.79 0.76 -19.36
C SER A 38 -31.52 1.46 -18.84
N ILE A 39 -30.62 0.75 -18.15
CA ILE A 39 -29.43 1.35 -17.49
C ILE A 39 -28.26 1.54 -18.48
N SER A 40 -28.35 0.95 -19.67
CA SER A 40 -27.30 1.05 -20.70
C SER A 40 -27.36 2.30 -21.58
N ASP A 41 -28.44 3.09 -21.50
CA ASP A 41 -28.63 4.38 -22.21
C ASP A 41 -29.08 5.50 -21.25
N ILE A 42 -28.35 5.71 -20.15
CA ILE A 42 -28.64 6.82 -19.22
C ILE A 42 -28.02 8.10 -19.74
N ASP A 43 -28.84 8.89 -20.43
CA ASP A 43 -28.65 10.33 -20.65
C ASP A 43 -29.20 11.11 -19.42
N ASP A 44 -28.62 12.29 -19.16
CA ASP A 44 -28.83 13.15 -17.98
C ASP A 44 -30.32 13.46 -17.64
N SER A 45 -31.24 13.26 -18.58
CA SER A 45 -32.68 13.49 -18.38
C SER A 45 -33.36 12.50 -17.42
N THR A 46 -32.83 11.29 -17.25
CA THR A 46 -33.49 10.25 -16.45
C THR A 46 -33.32 10.50 -14.95
N TYR A 47 -32.26 11.19 -14.53
CA TYR A 47 -31.99 11.50 -13.12
C TYR A 47 -33.01 12.50 -12.52
N PHE A 48 -33.51 13.44 -13.33
CA PHE A 48 -34.52 14.41 -12.90
C PHE A 48 -35.90 13.77 -12.65
N TYR A 49 -36.25 12.69 -13.37
CA TYR A 49 -37.54 12.02 -13.20
C TYR A 49 -37.69 11.33 -11.83
N PHE A 50 -36.62 10.73 -11.32
CA PHE A 50 -36.62 10.07 -10.00
C PHE A 50 -36.64 11.05 -8.83
N GLN A 51 -36.11 12.26 -9.01
CA GLN A 51 -36.10 13.28 -7.97
C GLN A 51 -37.51 13.89 -7.76
N ASP A 52 -38.32 13.96 -8.81
CA ASP A 52 -39.68 14.50 -8.76
C ASP A 52 -40.71 13.48 -8.22
N GLN A 53 -40.50 12.18 -8.46
CA GLN A 53 -41.38 11.12 -7.91
C GLN A 53 -41.23 10.93 -6.40
N ASN A 54 -40.02 11.11 -5.83
CA ASN A 54 -39.81 11.04 -4.38
C ASN A 54 -40.46 12.21 -3.60
N ARG A 55 -40.93 13.26 -4.29
CA ARG A 55 -41.66 14.37 -3.67
C ARG A 55 -43.18 14.17 -3.61
N ARG A 56 -43.74 13.15 -4.27
CA ARG A 56 -45.21 12.98 -4.38
C ARG A 56 -45.80 11.75 -3.68
N SER A 57 -44.99 10.92 -3.03
CA SER A 57 -45.48 9.67 -2.44
C SER A 57 -45.31 9.62 -0.92
N ALA A 58 -46.16 10.37 -0.20
CA ALA A 58 -46.61 10.07 1.16
C ALA A 58 -47.79 10.99 1.56
N SER A 59 -48.95 10.79 0.92
CA SER A 59 -50.22 11.35 1.40
C SER A 59 -51.07 10.20 1.93
N SER A 60 -51.09 10.03 3.25
CA SER A 60 -52.12 9.26 3.95
C SER A 60 -52.62 10.11 5.10
N ASP A 61 -53.93 10.35 5.07
CA ASP A 61 -54.70 11.17 5.99
C ASP A 61 -54.47 10.82 7.46
N THR A 62 -54.22 11.85 8.28
CA THR A 62 -54.94 12.04 9.55
C THR A 62 -55.08 13.53 9.86
N ASN A 63 -56.21 13.83 10.49
CA ASN A 63 -56.86 15.11 10.62
C ASN A 63 -56.32 15.94 11.80
N ASP A 64 -56.47 17.27 11.67
CA ASP A 64 -56.75 18.24 12.73
C ASP A 64 -55.66 18.67 13.74
N SER A 65 -55.18 19.91 13.62
CA SER A 65 -55.37 20.96 14.66
C SER A 65 -54.33 22.09 14.55
N LYS A 66 -54.86 23.31 14.57
CA LYS A 66 -54.20 24.62 14.61
C LYS A 66 -53.09 24.71 15.66
N TYR A 67 -51.86 25.06 15.24
CA TYR A 67 -50.98 25.98 15.98
C TYR A 67 -50.06 26.71 15.00
N THR A 68 -50.36 28.00 14.77
CA THR A 68 -49.40 29.00 14.31
C THR A 68 -48.23 29.05 15.28
N THR A 69 -47.07 28.53 14.86
CA THR A 69 -45.79 28.81 15.52
C THR A 69 -44.76 29.15 14.44
N THR A 70 -44.44 30.43 14.41
CA THR A 70 -43.22 31.06 13.89
C THR A 70 -42.15 30.14 13.33
N ILE A 71 -41.98 30.26 12.01
CA ILE A 71 -40.81 29.92 11.23
C ILE A 71 -39.58 30.52 11.92
N HIS A 72 -38.78 29.69 12.56
CA HIS A 72 -37.38 29.97 12.82
C HIS A 72 -36.59 29.19 11.77
N ASP A 73 -36.15 29.92 10.75
CA ASP A 73 -35.19 29.49 9.75
C ASP A 73 -33.94 28.95 10.45
N ILE A 74 -33.84 27.62 10.52
CA ILE A 74 -32.55 26.95 10.66
C ILE A 74 -32.00 26.94 9.24
N PRO A 75 -30.96 27.73 8.91
CA PRO A 75 -30.38 27.68 7.58
C PRO A 75 -29.93 26.23 7.33
N PRO A 76 -30.30 25.61 6.19
CA PRO A 76 -29.75 24.33 5.83
C PRO A 76 -28.23 24.50 5.84
N LEU A 77 -27.57 23.73 6.72
CA LEU A 77 -26.13 23.64 6.79
C LEU A 77 -25.67 23.22 5.41
N SER A 78 -25.33 24.22 4.61
CA SER A 78 -25.01 24.08 3.21
C SER A 78 -23.66 23.39 3.20
N ARG A 79 -23.67 22.06 3.03
CA ARG A 79 -22.52 21.39 2.45
C ARG A 79 -22.22 22.17 1.17
N PRO A 80 -21.00 22.69 0.99
CA PRO A 80 -20.65 23.28 -0.29
C PRO A 80 -20.97 22.22 -1.35
N PRO A 81 -21.55 22.60 -2.51
CA PRO A 81 -21.67 21.66 -3.61
C PRO A 81 -20.25 21.22 -3.94
N SER A 82 -19.87 20.01 -3.53
CA SER A 82 -18.66 19.38 -4.06
C SER A 82 -18.85 19.41 -5.56
N SER A 83 -17.92 20.07 -6.24
CA SER A 83 -17.97 20.13 -7.69
C SER A 83 -18.01 18.69 -8.21
N LEU A 84 -18.77 18.42 -9.27
CA LEU A 84 -18.81 17.09 -9.90
C LEU A 84 -17.40 16.56 -10.23
N GLU A 85 -16.45 17.47 -10.44
CA GLU A 85 -15.02 17.18 -10.61
C GLU A 85 -14.31 16.69 -9.32
N GLU A 86 -14.71 17.19 -8.16
CA GLU A 86 -14.21 16.74 -6.86
C GLU A 86 -14.76 15.35 -6.52
N ASP A 87 -16.02 15.08 -6.84
CA ASP A 87 -16.62 13.76 -6.69
C ASP A 87 -15.90 12.73 -7.59
N ARG A 88 -15.63 13.07 -8.86
CA ARG A 88 -14.83 12.21 -9.76
C ARG A 88 -13.43 11.94 -9.21
N ARG A 89 -12.72 12.95 -8.70
CA ARG A 89 -11.39 12.75 -8.10
C ARG A 89 -11.44 11.86 -6.87
N ASN A 90 -12.44 12.05 -6.02
CA ASN A 90 -12.65 11.21 -4.84
C ASN A 90 -12.94 9.76 -5.24
N GLU A 91 -13.76 9.51 -6.26
CA GLU A 91 -14.01 8.17 -6.79
C GLU A 91 -12.72 7.51 -7.32
N HIS A 92 -11.92 8.25 -8.08
CA HIS A 92 -10.62 7.75 -8.58
C HIS A 92 -9.67 7.41 -7.42
N LEU A 93 -9.61 8.26 -6.40
CA LEU A 93 -8.80 8.04 -5.21
C LEU A 93 -9.27 6.78 -4.46
N ILE A 94 -10.58 6.63 -4.21
CA ILE A 94 -11.16 5.45 -3.55
C ILE A 94 -10.86 4.17 -4.34
N HIS A 95 -10.95 4.23 -5.67
CA HIS A 95 -10.58 3.11 -6.52
C HIS A 95 -9.09 2.77 -6.41
N GLY A 96 -8.21 3.78 -6.46
CA GLY A 96 -6.78 3.63 -6.25
C GLY A 96 -6.44 3.00 -4.89
N MET A 97 -7.12 3.42 -3.82
CA MET A 97 -6.99 2.86 -2.48
C MET A 97 -7.35 1.37 -2.46
N ARG A 98 -8.46 0.99 -3.10
CA ARG A 98 -8.89 -0.42 -3.19
C ARG A 98 -7.86 -1.26 -3.94
N LEU A 99 -7.32 -0.74 -5.05
CA LEU A 99 -6.28 -1.42 -5.81
C LEU A 99 -5.01 -1.60 -4.98
N LEU A 100 -4.61 -0.59 -4.21
CA LEU A 100 -3.42 -0.66 -3.36
C LEU A 100 -3.56 -1.70 -2.25
N MET A 101 -4.73 -1.79 -1.61
CA MET A 101 -5.03 -2.86 -0.64
C MET A 101 -5.01 -4.23 -1.30
N THR A 102 -5.51 -4.33 -2.55
CA THR A 102 -5.44 -5.57 -3.33
C THR A 102 -4.00 -5.94 -3.68
N ALA A 103 -3.13 -4.95 -3.92
CA ALA A 103 -1.71 -5.15 -4.22
C ALA A 103 -0.91 -5.76 -3.07
N ARG A 104 -1.40 -5.63 -1.83
CA ARG A 104 -0.83 -6.29 -0.65
C ARG A 104 -1.04 -7.80 -0.70
N ASP A 105 -2.18 -8.24 -1.22
CA ASP A 105 -2.61 -9.64 -1.12
C ASP A 105 -2.34 -10.42 -2.42
N ARG A 106 -2.19 -9.74 -3.56
CA ARG A 106 -1.88 -10.36 -4.85
C ARG A 106 -1.12 -9.47 -5.82
N VAL A 107 -0.62 -10.09 -6.89
CA VAL A 107 -0.09 -9.38 -8.06
C VAL A 107 -1.22 -8.65 -8.79
N LEU A 108 -1.01 -7.36 -9.07
CA LEU A 108 -1.90 -6.53 -9.88
C LEU A 108 -1.67 -6.80 -11.36
N THR A 109 -2.76 -6.79 -12.13
CA THR A 109 -2.75 -6.86 -13.59
C THR A 109 -2.17 -5.58 -14.20
N LEU A 110 -1.66 -5.65 -15.44
CA LEU A 110 -1.07 -4.48 -16.10
C LEU A 110 -2.05 -3.29 -16.23
N SER A 111 -3.35 -3.55 -16.42
CA SER A 111 -4.39 -2.52 -16.42
C SER A 111 -4.52 -1.86 -15.05
N GLU A 112 -4.55 -2.64 -13.97
CA GLU A 112 -4.61 -2.12 -12.60
C GLU A 112 -3.36 -1.29 -12.26
N GLN A 113 -2.18 -1.77 -12.66
CA GLN A 113 -0.92 -1.02 -12.47
C GLN A 113 -0.93 0.32 -13.21
N ARG A 114 -1.45 0.36 -14.44
CA ARG A 114 -1.57 1.58 -15.25
C ARG A 114 -2.57 2.57 -14.66
N MET A 115 -3.67 2.08 -14.07
CA MET A 115 -4.63 2.93 -13.36
C MET A 115 -4.05 3.50 -12.07
N LEU A 116 -3.23 2.73 -11.36
CA LEU A 116 -2.65 3.15 -10.08
C LEU A 116 -1.55 4.19 -10.27
N ALA A 117 -0.69 4.03 -11.28
CA ALA A 117 0.48 4.88 -11.53
C ALA A 117 0.25 6.40 -11.39
N PRO A 118 -0.77 7.02 -12.03
CA PRO A 118 -1.00 8.46 -11.91
C PRO A 118 -1.52 8.91 -10.53
N ILE A 119 -2.07 7.99 -9.72
CA ILE A 119 -2.73 8.30 -8.43
C ILE A 119 -1.80 7.98 -7.23
N ILE A 120 -0.64 7.35 -7.46
CA ILE A 120 0.29 6.92 -6.40
C ILE A 120 0.70 8.06 -5.47
N THR A 121 0.99 9.24 -6.00
CA THR A 121 1.44 10.38 -5.19
C THR A 121 0.33 10.88 -4.27
N ASP A 122 -0.91 10.92 -4.76
CA ASP A 122 -2.08 11.30 -3.95
C ASP A 122 -2.39 10.24 -2.88
N LEU A 123 -2.21 8.95 -3.20
CA LEU A 123 -2.37 7.84 -2.24
C LEU A 123 -1.29 7.84 -1.15
N ALA A 124 -0.06 8.22 -1.49
CA ALA A 124 1.01 8.37 -0.51
C ALA A 124 0.69 9.47 0.52
N ALA A 125 -0.12 10.47 0.15
CA ALA A 125 -0.60 11.50 1.06
C ALA A 125 -1.77 11.07 1.95
N SER A 126 -2.50 10.01 1.60
CA SER A 126 -3.76 9.64 2.25
C SER A 126 -3.63 8.80 3.54
N LYS A 127 -2.39 8.52 4.01
CA LYS A 127 -2.07 7.73 5.23
C LYS A 127 -2.63 6.30 5.27
N ILE A 128 -3.04 5.74 4.15
CA ILE A 128 -3.62 4.38 4.11
C ILE A 128 -2.54 3.30 4.15
N ILE A 129 -1.32 3.65 3.72
CA ILE A 129 -0.22 2.70 3.61
C ILE A 129 0.50 2.65 4.95
N THR A 130 0.54 1.47 5.55
CA THR A 130 1.39 1.21 6.70
C THR A 130 2.74 0.63 6.25
N SER A 131 3.76 0.75 7.09
CA SER A 131 5.06 0.14 6.82
C SER A 131 4.99 -1.39 6.65
N THR A 132 4.02 -2.05 7.28
CA THR A 132 3.79 -3.49 7.16
C THR A 132 3.23 -3.92 5.80
N ASP A 133 2.48 -3.04 5.12
CA ASP A 133 1.92 -3.35 3.80
C ASP A 133 3.00 -3.34 2.72
N LEU A 134 4.03 -2.52 2.90
CA LEU A 134 5.06 -2.28 1.90
C LEU A 134 5.90 -3.53 1.61
N THR A 135 6.21 -4.37 2.60
CA THR A 135 6.93 -5.64 2.37
C THR A 135 6.20 -6.54 1.37
N HIS A 136 4.88 -6.64 1.49
CA HIS A 136 4.06 -7.47 0.61
C HIS A 136 3.92 -6.84 -0.79
N ILE A 137 3.76 -5.51 -0.84
CA ILE A 137 3.71 -4.77 -2.11
C ILE A 137 5.02 -4.91 -2.88
N ILE A 138 6.18 -4.88 -2.21
CA ILE A 138 7.48 -5.10 -2.84
C ILE A 138 7.60 -6.52 -3.41
N ALA A 139 7.15 -7.53 -2.64
CA ALA A 139 7.22 -8.92 -3.04
C ALA A 139 6.33 -9.23 -4.27
N TYR A 140 5.10 -8.72 -4.29
CA TYR A 140 4.12 -9.04 -5.34
C TYR A 140 4.11 -8.05 -6.51
N ASN A 141 4.42 -6.78 -6.25
CA ASN A 141 4.23 -5.68 -7.21
C ASN A 141 5.45 -4.73 -7.25
N PRO A 142 6.66 -5.22 -7.61
CA PRO A 142 7.89 -4.43 -7.57
C PRO A 142 7.89 -3.21 -8.50
N THR A 143 7.07 -3.22 -9.55
CA THR A 143 6.92 -2.10 -10.49
C THR A 143 6.28 -0.87 -9.83
N ILE A 144 5.35 -1.08 -8.91
CA ILE A 144 4.64 -0.03 -8.17
C ILE A 144 5.39 0.35 -6.90
N ALA A 145 6.13 -0.59 -6.30
CA ALA A 145 6.82 -0.37 -5.04
C ALA A 145 7.77 0.83 -5.08
N HIS A 146 8.53 1.00 -6.17
CA HIS A 146 9.45 2.13 -6.34
C HIS A 146 8.74 3.50 -6.32
N PRO A 147 7.81 3.81 -7.25
CA PRO A 147 7.13 5.11 -7.24
C PRO A 147 6.34 5.36 -5.95
N LEU A 148 5.84 4.31 -5.30
CA LEU A 148 5.17 4.41 -4.01
C LEU A 148 6.13 4.86 -2.90
N LEU A 149 7.29 4.20 -2.78
CA LEU A 149 8.32 4.54 -1.80
C LEU A 149 8.85 5.95 -2.01
N VAL A 150 9.15 6.33 -3.24
CA VAL A 150 9.61 7.68 -3.56
C VAL A 150 8.54 8.71 -3.17
N SER A 151 7.27 8.45 -3.48
CA SER A 151 6.17 9.36 -3.09
C SER A 151 5.99 9.46 -1.57
N LEU A 152 6.22 8.37 -0.83
CA LEU A 152 6.16 8.37 0.64
C LEU A 152 7.33 9.14 1.26
N LEU A 153 8.54 9.02 0.69
CA LEU A 153 9.76 9.66 1.19
C LEU A 153 9.85 11.15 0.85
N THR A 154 9.26 11.57 -0.26
CA THR A 154 9.34 12.94 -0.79
C THR A 154 8.15 13.81 -0.38
N ASN A 155 7.19 13.23 0.34
CA ASN A 155 5.98 13.93 0.75
C ASN A 155 6.33 15.15 1.61
N THR A 156 5.94 16.34 1.15
CA THR A 156 6.17 17.64 1.81
C THR A 156 5.23 17.89 2.99
N ASN A 157 4.78 16.80 3.60
CA ASN A 157 3.83 16.58 4.68
C ASN A 157 4.29 16.75 6.14
N PRO A 158 4.84 17.88 6.66
CA PRO A 158 5.64 17.91 7.90
C PRO A 158 4.90 17.37 9.14
N ASP A 159 3.59 17.56 9.22
CA ASP A 159 2.79 17.09 10.37
C ASP A 159 2.23 15.66 10.17
N ASN A 160 2.35 15.11 8.95
CA ASN A 160 1.46 14.03 8.51
C ASN A 160 2.16 12.77 7.97
N ASN A 161 3.44 12.81 7.60
CA ASN A 161 4.18 11.61 7.20
C ASN A 161 5.63 11.69 7.68
N ASN A 162 5.93 11.04 8.81
CA ASN A 162 7.31 10.74 9.16
C ASN A 162 7.82 9.67 8.18
N PRO A 163 8.88 9.91 7.39
CA PRO A 163 9.38 8.92 6.44
C PRO A 163 10.10 7.75 7.13
N ARG A 164 10.51 7.92 8.40
CA ARG A 164 11.28 6.92 9.16
C ARG A 164 10.68 5.51 9.18
N PRO A 165 9.38 5.29 9.46
CA PRO A 165 8.81 3.94 9.50
C PRO A 165 8.90 3.21 8.17
N PHE A 166 8.91 3.93 7.03
CA PHE A 166 9.06 3.33 5.71
C PHE A 166 10.51 3.04 5.36
N ILE A 167 11.46 3.79 5.92
CA ILE A 167 12.90 3.56 5.79
C ILE A 167 13.31 2.37 6.66
N ASP A 168 12.78 2.30 7.88
CA ASP A 168 13.15 1.30 8.90
C ASP A 168 12.86 -0.13 8.47
N ILE A 169 11.90 -0.35 7.56
CA ILE A 169 11.58 -1.70 7.05
C ILE A 169 12.50 -2.15 5.92
N LEU A 170 13.11 -1.22 5.19
CA LEU A 170 13.88 -1.54 3.99
C LEU A 170 15.04 -2.51 4.28
N PRO A 171 15.80 -2.36 5.39
CA PRO A 171 16.89 -3.29 5.72
C PRO A 171 16.42 -4.73 5.94
N PHE A 172 15.17 -4.94 6.37
CA PHE A 172 14.65 -6.26 6.74
C PHE A 172 13.97 -7.00 5.60
N LEU A 173 13.99 -6.43 4.38
CA LEU A 173 13.44 -7.09 3.21
C LEU A 173 14.26 -8.34 2.86
N PRO A 174 13.62 -9.44 2.43
CA PRO A 174 14.33 -10.66 2.09
C PRO A 174 15.21 -10.45 0.84
N PRO A 175 16.36 -11.16 0.71
CA PRO A 175 17.29 -11.03 -0.41
C PRO A 175 16.75 -11.72 -1.68
N THR A 176 15.65 -11.19 -2.21
CA THR A 176 15.00 -11.64 -3.43
C THR A 176 15.33 -10.70 -4.59
N LEU A 177 15.19 -11.18 -5.84
CA LEU A 177 15.42 -10.35 -7.02
C LEU A 177 14.58 -9.05 -7.03
N PRO A 178 13.25 -9.07 -6.72
CA PRO A 178 12.45 -7.87 -6.58
C PRO A 178 13.03 -6.84 -5.59
N THR A 179 13.56 -7.31 -4.46
CA THR A 179 14.19 -6.46 -3.45
C THR A 179 15.44 -5.78 -4.02
N PHE A 180 16.34 -6.53 -4.65
CA PHE A 180 17.56 -5.97 -5.22
C PHE A 180 17.28 -5.01 -6.39
N ASP A 181 16.26 -5.30 -7.21
CA ASP A 181 15.81 -4.40 -8.28
C ASP A 181 15.26 -3.09 -7.71
N LEU A 182 14.50 -3.14 -6.62
CA LEU A 182 14.02 -1.96 -5.91
C LEU A 182 15.19 -1.11 -5.40
N TYR A 183 16.14 -1.72 -4.67
CA TYR A 183 17.33 -1.00 -4.19
C TYR A 183 18.15 -0.41 -5.34
N GLY A 184 18.31 -1.16 -6.43
CA GLY A 184 19.03 -0.68 -7.61
C GLY A 184 18.37 0.55 -8.26
N ARG A 185 17.05 0.69 -8.17
CA ARG A 185 16.32 1.89 -8.63
C ARG A 185 16.43 3.02 -7.61
N LEU A 186 16.21 2.73 -6.32
CA LEU A 186 16.29 3.73 -5.24
C LEU A 186 17.68 4.38 -5.16
N LEU A 187 18.75 3.61 -5.28
CA LEU A 187 20.13 4.10 -5.26
C LEU A 187 20.50 4.94 -6.49
N ARG A 188 19.66 4.98 -7.52
CA ARG A 188 19.83 5.83 -8.71
C ARG A 188 18.86 7.01 -8.73
N ASP A 189 17.91 7.05 -7.80
CA ASP A 189 16.85 8.04 -7.78
C ASP A 189 17.36 9.38 -7.22
N GLN A 190 17.36 10.41 -8.07
CA GLN A 190 17.82 11.76 -7.76
C GLN A 190 16.70 12.68 -7.26
N THR A 191 15.52 12.13 -6.93
CA THR A 191 14.41 12.91 -6.41
C THR A 191 14.79 13.51 -5.05
N GLN A 192 14.54 14.81 -4.89
CA GLN A 192 14.89 15.53 -3.66
C GLN A 192 14.01 15.09 -2.50
N VAL A 193 14.65 14.85 -1.34
CA VAL A 193 13.94 14.46 -0.12
C VAL A 193 13.85 15.64 0.84
N THR A 194 12.78 15.65 1.65
CA THR A 194 12.54 16.68 2.66
C THR A 194 13.24 16.37 3.99
N VAL A 195 13.94 15.24 4.08
CA VAL A 195 14.60 14.77 5.31
C VAL A 195 15.88 15.60 5.56
N PRO A 196 16.04 16.21 6.75
CA PRO A 196 17.23 17.00 7.06
C PRO A 196 18.48 16.10 7.06
N GLY A 197 19.52 16.54 6.36
CA GLY A 197 20.81 15.82 6.25
C GLY A 197 20.98 15.03 4.96
N PHE A 198 19.95 14.89 4.13
CA PHE A 198 20.00 14.16 2.86
C PHE A 198 19.53 15.04 1.71
N SER A 199 20.15 14.90 0.54
CA SER A 199 19.81 15.71 -0.62
C SER A 199 18.85 14.97 -1.57
N THR A 200 19.07 13.68 -1.78
CA THR A 200 18.27 12.83 -2.66
C THR A 200 17.82 11.54 -2.00
N VAL A 201 16.84 10.85 -2.60
CA VAL A 201 16.45 9.48 -2.19
C VAL A 201 17.64 8.53 -2.26
N ALA A 202 18.47 8.62 -3.30
CA ALA A 202 19.68 7.83 -3.44
C ALA A 202 20.63 8.03 -2.25
N ASP A 203 20.90 9.28 -1.84
CA ASP A 203 21.79 9.56 -0.71
C ASP A 203 21.22 9.01 0.61
N LEU A 204 19.92 9.19 0.83
CA LEU A 204 19.22 8.70 2.01
C LEU A 204 19.34 7.16 2.11
N VAL A 205 19.07 6.45 1.02
CA VAL A 205 19.13 4.99 0.98
C VAL A 205 20.57 4.49 1.08
N LEU A 206 21.52 5.17 0.45
CA LEU A 206 22.93 4.82 0.49
C LEU A 206 23.50 4.93 1.92
N LEU A 207 23.22 6.04 2.61
CA LEU A 207 23.82 6.35 3.91
C LEU A 207 23.13 5.64 5.09
N GLU A 208 21.79 5.56 5.08
CA GLU A 208 21.04 5.03 6.23
C GLU A 208 20.65 3.55 6.10
N VAL A 209 20.48 3.06 4.87
CA VAL A 209 19.80 1.78 4.64
C VAL A 209 20.74 0.71 4.11
N LEU A 210 21.60 1.05 3.14
CA LEU A 210 22.35 0.06 2.36
C LEU A 210 23.23 -0.85 3.21
N GLY A 211 24.03 -0.29 4.13
CA GLY A 211 24.91 -1.07 4.99
C GLY A 211 24.13 -2.06 5.86
N ARG A 212 23.05 -1.58 6.50
CA ARG A 212 22.18 -2.42 7.33
C ARG A 212 21.46 -3.48 6.50
N PHE A 213 21.03 -3.15 5.29
CA PHE A 213 20.40 -4.10 4.38
C PHE A 213 21.35 -5.23 3.98
N ILE A 214 22.61 -4.93 3.66
CA ILE A 214 23.62 -5.93 3.34
C ILE A 214 23.84 -6.86 4.53
N HIS A 215 23.99 -6.30 5.74
CA HIS A 215 24.13 -7.05 6.97
C HIS A 215 22.93 -8.00 7.22
N GLU A 216 21.71 -7.49 7.08
CA GLU A 216 20.49 -8.29 7.24
C GLU A 216 20.34 -9.37 6.16
N CYS A 217 20.80 -9.12 4.93
CA CYS A 217 20.85 -10.14 3.88
C CYS A 217 21.79 -11.30 4.28
N ILE A 218 22.97 -10.98 4.82
CA ILE A 218 23.93 -11.99 5.31
C ILE A 218 23.30 -12.78 6.46
N ASN A 219 22.73 -12.10 7.45
CA ASN A 219 22.04 -12.73 8.57
C ASN A 219 20.86 -13.62 8.13
N TRP A 220 20.14 -13.22 7.08
CA TRP A 220 19.07 -14.01 6.50
C TRP A 220 19.62 -15.30 5.87
N ILE A 221 20.70 -15.20 5.09
CA ILE A 221 21.34 -16.36 4.43
C ILE A 221 21.89 -17.33 5.49
N ASP A 222 22.56 -16.83 6.53
CA ASP A 222 23.09 -17.64 7.63
C ASP A 222 21.99 -18.37 8.41
N ARG A 223 20.81 -17.74 8.56
CA ARG A 223 19.63 -18.40 9.16
C ARG A 223 19.08 -19.47 8.22
N ALA A 224 18.96 -19.17 6.93
CA ALA A 224 18.44 -20.09 5.93
C ALA A 224 19.33 -21.34 5.79
N GLU A 225 20.65 -21.20 5.84
CA GLU A 225 21.60 -22.32 5.80
C GLU A 225 21.54 -23.17 7.08
N ARG A 226 21.39 -22.54 8.25
CA ARG A 226 21.18 -23.28 9.52
C ARG A 226 19.88 -24.09 9.49
N GLU A 227 18.80 -23.54 8.96
CA GLU A 227 17.53 -24.24 8.79
C GLU A 227 17.63 -25.41 7.80
N GLU A 228 18.39 -25.25 6.72
CA GLU A 228 18.67 -26.31 5.75
C GLU A 228 19.48 -27.45 6.39
N ARG A 229 20.53 -27.11 7.15
CA ARG A 229 21.35 -28.08 7.88
C ARG A 229 20.57 -28.87 8.92
N ASN A 230 19.55 -28.26 9.52
CA ASN A 230 18.66 -28.90 10.47
C ASN A 230 17.61 -29.79 9.78
N GLY A 231 17.58 -29.84 8.43
CA GLY A 231 16.63 -30.63 7.65
C GLY A 231 15.21 -30.05 7.66
N ASN A 232 15.02 -28.82 8.12
CA ASN A 232 13.69 -28.20 8.19
C ASN A 232 13.16 -27.82 6.81
N ILE A 233 14.06 -27.45 5.90
CA ILE A 233 13.74 -26.94 4.56
C ILE A 233 14.84 -27.39 3.60
N SER A 234 14.49 -28.05 2.50
CA SER A 234 15.40 -28.36 1.39
C SER A 234 14.97 -27.49 0.21
N ASP A 235 15.57 -26.32 0.05
CA ASP A 235 15.24 -25.36 -1.01
C ASP A 235 16.49 -24.60 -1.46
N ASP A 236 16.56 -24.26 -2.75
CA ASP A 236 17.64 -23.50 -3.40
C ASP A 236 17.71 -22.04 -2.94
N ARG A 237 16.92 -21.64 -1.94
CA ARG A 237 16.82 -20.26 -1.43
C ARG A 237 18.15 -19.71 -0.94
N VAL A 238 19.01 -20.55 -0.34
CA VAL A 238 20.36 -20.16 0.11
C VAL A 238 21.23 -19.84 -1.10
N ALA A 239 21.31 -20.77 -2.06
CA ALA A 239 22.08 -20.59 -3.28
C ALA A 239 21.63 -19.34 -4.09
N LYS A 240 20.31 -19.17 -4.26
CA LYS A 240 19.72 -18.00 -4.93
C LYS A 240 19.99 -16.69 -4.17
N GLY A 241 19.88 -16.71 -2.84
CA GLY A 241 20.18 -15.56 -1.99
C GLY A 241 21.62 -15.11 -2.13
N ILE A 242 22.57 -16.05 -2.06
CA ILE A 242 24.01 -15.80 -2.25
C ILE A 242 24.29 -15.24 -3.64
N GLN A 243 23.74 -15.88 -4.68
CA GLN A 243 23.90 -15.45 -6.06
C GLN A 243 23.39 -14.02 -6.27
N ASN A 244 22.18 -13.72 -5.81
CA ASN A 244 21.57 -12.41 -5.96
C ASN A 244 22.33 -11.34 -5.18
N LEU A 245 22.73 -11.62 -3.92
CA LEU A 245 23.51 -10.69 -3.10
C LEU A 245 24.86 -10.38 -3.72
N CYS A 246 25.59 -11.41 -4.19
CA CYS A 246 26.89 -11.21 -4.83
C CYS A 246 26.78 -10.40 -6.12
N ARG A 247 25.76 -10.66 -6.95
CA ARG A 247 25.49 -9.89 -8.18
C ARG A 247 25.11 -8.44 -7.88
N PHE A 248 24.30 -8.24 -6.84
CA PHE A 248 23.91 -6.91 -6.39
C PHE A 248 25.13 -6.12 -5.91
N TYR A 249 25.95 -6.69 -5.02
CA TYR A 249 27.14 -6.01 -4.50
C TYR A 249 28.18 -5.73 -5.60
N ALA A 250 28.39 -6.67 -6.53
CA ALA A 250 29.23 -6.43 -7.71
C ALA A 250 28.70 -5.25 -8.56
N SER A 251 27.37 -5.06 -8.61
CA SER A 251 26.76 -3.92 -9.29
C SER A 251 26.99 -2.61 -8.52
N LEU A 252 26.98 -2.63 -7.19
CA LEU A 252 27.33 -1.46 -6.36
C LEU A 252 28.77 -0.99 -6.60
N ILE A 253 29.72 -1.93 -6.67
CA ILE A 253 31.12 -1.62 -7.02
C ILE A 253 31.20 -0.99 -8.41
N LYS A 254 30.51 -1.56 -9.41
CA LYS A 254 30.48 -1.02 -10.79
C LYS A 254 29.90 0.39 -10.86
N LEU A 255 28.90 0.69 -10.04
CA LEU A 255 28.29 2.02 -9.93
C LEU A 255 29.12 2.99 -9.08
N ARG A 256 30.25 2.53 -8.52
CA ARG A 256 31.11 3.30 -7.59
C ARG A 256 30.35 3.80 -6.36
N LEU A 257 29.33 3.06 -5.94
CA LEU A 257 28.59 3.31 -4.69
C LEU A 257 29.30 2.71 -3.48
N VAL A 258 30.12 1.70 -3.71
CA VAL A 258 30.92 1.02 -2.68
C VAL A 258 32.35 0.93 -3.19
N ASP A 259 33.31 1.33 -2.34
CA ASP A 259 34.73 1.19 -2.63
C ASP A 259 35.24 -0.16 -2.12
N PRO A 260 35.66 -1.08 -3.01
CA PRO A 260 36.16 -2.38 -2.59
C PRO A 260 37.57 -2.33 -1.96
N ALA A 261 38.29 -1.20 -2.09
CA ALA A 261 39.56 -0.97 -1.40
C ALA A 261 39.35 -0.46 0.05
N CYS A 262 38.18 0.13 0.33
CA CYS A 262 37.83 0.60 1.66
C CYS A 262 37.45 -0.58 2.57
N ASP A 263 38.21 -0.80 3.63
CA ASP A 263 37.92 -1.88 4.60
C ASP A 263 36.58 -1.66 5.30
N ALA A 264 36.20 -0.42 5.59
CA ALA A 264 34.95 -0.12 6.29
C ALA A 264 33.72 -0.62 5.50
N ASP A 265 33.75 -0.49 4.17
CA ASP A 265 32.60 -0.81 3.31
C ASP A 265 32.62 -2.26 2.80
N SER A 266 33.81 -2.88 2.74
CA SER A 266 34.01 -4.17 2.06
C SER A 266 34.38 -5.34 2.96
N THR A 267 34.71 -5.13 4.23
CA THR A 267 35.14 -6.22 5.14
C THR A 267 34.07 -7.28 5.33
N GLU A 268 32.83 -6.88 5.54
CA GLU A 268 31.73 -7.83 5.76
C GLU A 268 31.49 -8.69 4.52
N MET A 269 31.43 -8.05 3.34
CA MET A 269 31.24 -8.75 2.08
C MET A 269 32.44 -9.62 1.69
N ALA A 270 33.67 -9.20 2.00
CA ALA A 270 34.88 -9.98 1.79
C ALA A 270 34.86 -11.27 2.62
N HIS A 271 34.49 -11.17 3.90
CA HIS A 271 34.35 -12.34 4.77
C HIS A 271 33.24 -13.28 4.27
N PHE A 272 32.07 -12.72 3.92
CA PHE A 272 30.95 -13.48 3.40
C PHE A 272 31.30 -14.25 2.12
N THR A 273 31.92 -13.59 1.15
CA THR A 273 32.30 -14.20 -0.13
C THR A 273 33.38 -15.27 0.02
N LEU A 274 34.30 -15.10 0.97
CA LEU A 274 35.30 -16.12 1.30
C LEU A 274 34.65 -17.37 1.91
N ALA A 275 33.74 -17.18 2.88
CA ALA A 275 33.00 -18.26 3.52
C ALA A 275 32.15 -19.05 2.51
N HIS A 276 31.59 -18.36 1.52
CA HIS A 276 30.73 -18.93 0.48
C HIS A 276 31.44 -19.17 -0.87
N SER A 277 32.77 -19.26 -0.87
CA SER A 277 33.59 -19.40 -2.10
C SER A 277 33.29 -20.63 -2.96
N ARG A 278 32.54 -21.62 -2.44
CA ARG A 278 31.99 -22.74 -3.21
C ARG A 278 31.03 -22.29 -4.31
N PHE A 279 30.40 -21.12 -4.18
CA PHE A 279 29.51 -20.54 -5.18
C PHE A 279 30.30 -19.68 -6.17
N GLU A 280 29.97 -19.80 -7.46
CA GLU A 280 30.70 -19.12 -8.55
C GLU A 280 30.68 -17.59 -8.37
N GLU A 281 29.51 -17.01 -8.10
CA GLU A 281 29.37 -15.56 -7.92
C GLU A 281 30.10 -15.04 -6.68
N ALA A 282 30.14 -15.81 -5.60
CA ALA A 282 30.87 -15.45 -4.38
C ALA A 282 32.38 -15.46 -4.65
N ASN A 283 32.90 -16.49 -5.33
CA ASN A 283 34.31 -16.57 -5.72
C ASN A 283 34.70 -15.47 -6.73
N ALA A 284 33.82 -15.14 -7.67
CA ALA A 284 34.03 -14.03 -8.60
C ALA A 284 34.11 -12.68 -7.86
N LEU A 285 33.19 -12.43 -6.93
CA LEU A 285 33.17 -11.19 -6.15
C LEU A 285 34.37 -11.09 -5.20
N TYR A 286 34.75 -12.19 -4.53
CA TYR A 286 35.93 -12.23 -3.66
C TYR A 286 37.19 -11.84 -4.43
N ARG A 287 37.38 -12.37 -5.64
CA ARG A 287 38.52 -12.00 -6.49
C ARG A 287 38.55 -10.51 -6.82
N ILE A 288 37.40 -9.92 -7.15
CA ILE A 288 37.30 -8.47 -7.39
C ILE A 288 37.77 -7.70 -6.15
N ILE A 289 37.23 -8.01 -4.98
CA ILE A 289 37.55 -7.31 -3.73
C ILE A 289 39.03 -7.50 -3.36
N ALA A 290 39.56 -8.72 -3.49
CA ALA A 290 40.96 -9.00 -3.21
C ALA A 290 41.91 -8.24 -4.16
N THR A 291 41.59 -8.17 -5.46
CA THR A 291 42.43 -7.44 -6.44
C THR A 291 42.42 -5.93 -6.26
N SER A 292 41.40 -5.36 -5.61
CA SER A 292 41.35 -3.93 -5.32
C SER A 292 42.07 -3.52 -4.04
N ARG A 293 42.45 -4.48 -3.19
CA ARG A 293 43.15 -4.24 -1.92
C ARG A 293 44.67 -4.37 -2.00
N PHE A 294 45.18 -5.05 -3.03
CA PHE A 294 46.61 -5.31 -3.27
C PHE A 294 47.03 -4.78 -4.64
#